data_AF-A0A2W0FLG7-F1
#
_entry.id   AF-A0A2W0FLG7-F1
#
_cell.length_a   1.000
_cell.length_b   1.000
_cell.length_c   1.000
_cell.angle_alpha   90.00
_cell.angle_beta   90.00
_cell.angle_gamma   90.00
#
_symmetry.space_group_name_H-M   'P 1'
#
loop_
_entity.id
_entity.type
_entity.pdbx_description
1 polymer ?
#
loop_
_entity_poly.entity_id
_entity_poly.type
_entity_poly.pdbx_seq_one_letter_code
_entity_poly.pdbx_strand_id
1 'polypeptide(L)'
;MIKRIDEMLKLWAQDLHMPTTLAIGSAGGGNMIAMLMECKGELIRGTRGSRVLLDESADIELIVNKHLPPELALVVMEHYCNHDSFLAQKYAHCGCSRETYYQRLHQAHVFIEGMLMGKVA
;
A
#
# COMPACT_ATOMS: atom_id res chain seq x y z
N MET A 1 5.18 -14.47 9.67
CA MET A 1 4.82 -13.05 9.45
C MET A 1 5.78 -12.19 10.25
N ILE A 2 6.35 -11.17 9.62
CA ILE A 2 7.35 -10.30 10.23
C ILE A 2 6.61 -9.09 10.80
N LYS A 3 6.58 -8.94 12.13
CA LYS A 3 5.75 -7.93 12.80
C LYS A 3 6.00 -6.50 12.31
N ARG A 4 7.27 -6.14 12.08
CA ARG A 4 7.62 -4.81 11.56
C ARG A 4 7.02 -4.55 10.18
N ILE A 5 7.17 -5.50 9.25
CA ILE A 5 6.65 -5.38 7.89
C ILE A 5 5.12 -5.39 7.87
N ASP A 6 4.50 -6.18 8.76
CA ASP A 6 3.05 -6.20 8.93
C ASP A 6 2.50 -4.82 9.33
N GLU A 7 3.13 -4.14 10.30
CA GLU A 7 2.74 -2.79 10.70
C GLU A 7 2.98 -1.77 9.58
N MET A 8 4.11 -1.85 8.87
CA MET A 8 4.38 -0.98 7.71
C MET A 8 3.32 -1.15 6.60
N LEU A 9 2.93 -2.39 6.30
CA LEU A 9 1.89 -2.69 5.31
C LEU A 9 0.51 -2.19 5.73
N LYS A 10 0.17 -2.27 7.03
CA LYS A 10 -1.06 -1.67 7.56
C LYS A 10 -1.04 -0.15 7.41
N LEU A 11 0.06 0.51 7.73
CA LEU A 11 0.20 1.96 7.58
C LEU A 11 0.10 2.37 6.11
N TRP A 12 0.76 1.65 5.21
CA TRP A 12 0.65 1.87 3.76
C TRP A 12 -0.80 1.71 3.26
N ALA A 13 -1.50 0.65 3.66
CA ALA A 13 -2.88 0.44 3.25
C ALA A 13 -3.84 1.48 3.83
N GLN A 14 -3.58 1.98 5.04
CA GLN A 14 -4.31 3.10 5.63
C GLN A 14 -4.08 4.40 4.86
N ASP A 15 -2.84 4.68 4.45
CA ASP A 15 -2.50 5.85 3.63
C ASP A 15 -3.20 5.82 2.27
N LEU A 16 -3.25 4.65 1.62
CA LEU A 16 -3.96 4.44 0.35
C LEU A 16 -5.48 4.73 0.47
N HIS A 17 -6.06 4.46 1.64
CA HIS A 17 -7.48 4.64 1.92
C HIS A 17 -7.82 6.01 2.50
N MET A 18 -6.84 6.85 2.85
CA MET A 18 -7.12 8.22 3.23
C MET A 18 -7.70 8.96 2.02
N PRO A 19 -8.89 9.58 2.14
CA PRO A 19 -9.44 10.35 1.04
C PRO A 19 -8.43 11.43 0.67
N THR A 20 -8.10 11.52 -0.62
CA THR A 20 -7.13 12.44 -1.25
C THR A 20 -7.48 13.93 -1.05
N THR A 21 -8.33 14.28 -0.09
CA THR A 21 -8.61 15.65 0.34
C THR A 21 -7.55 16.21 1.29
N LEU A 22 -6.65 15.37 1.84
CA LEU A 22 -5.57 15.79 2.75
C LEU A 22 -4.15 15.42 2.28
N ALA A 23 -4.01 14.51 1.30
CA ALA A 23 -2.72 14.07 0.78
C ALA A 23 -2.27 14.93 -0.41
N ILE A 24 -1.83 16.15 -0.13
CA ILE A 24 -1.11 16.96 -1.12
C ILE A 24 0.26 16.30 -1.33
N GLY A 25 0.36 15.43 -2.35
CA GLY A 25 1.64 15.14 -2.99
C GLY A 25 2.08 13.68 -3.14
N SER A 26 1.21 12.67 -3.03
CA SER A 26 1.62 11.30 -3.40
C SER A 26 0.89 10.78 -4.64
N ALA A 27 1.67 10.16 -5.51
CA ALA A 27 1.36 9.79 -6.88
C ALA A 27 0.44 8.56 -6.96
N GLY A 28 -0.76 8.65 -6.41
CA GLY A 28 -1.85 7.70 -6.66
C GLY A 28 -2.68 8.16 -7.84
N GLY A 29 -2.80 7.35 -8.89
CA GLY A 29 -3.44 7.64 -10.18
C GLY A 29 -4.95 7.95 -10.13
N GLY A 30 -5.32 9.05 -9.49
CA GLY A 30 -6.63 9.69 -9.60
C GLY A 30 -6.64 10.69 -10.75
N ASN A 31 -7.60 10.53 -11.66
CA ASN A 31 -7.75 11.30 -12.88
C ASN A 31 -7.75 12.83 -12.61
N MET A 32 -6.69 13.54 -13.05
CA MET A 32 -6.46 14.99 -12.82
C MET A 32 -7.65 15.89 -13.22
N ILE A 33 -8.53 15.41 -14.10
CA ILE A 33 -9.74 16.13 -14.54
C ILE A 33 -10.73 16.36 -13.38
N ALA A 34 -10.81 15.45 -12.41
CA ALA A 34 -11.73 15.59 -11.28
C ALA A 34 -11.28 16.70 -10.30
N MET A 35 -9.97 16.86 -10.10
CA MET A 35 -9.43 17.89 -9.19
C MET A 35 -9.55 19.31 -9.73
N LEU A 36 -9.50 19.49 -11.06
CA LEU A 36 -9.66 20.81 -11.68
C LEU A 36 -11.10 21.34 -11.62
N MET A 37 -12.09 20.45 -11.46
CA MET A 37 -13.50 20.85 -11.27
C MET A 37 -13.82 21.22 -9.82
N GLU A 38 -13.10 20.65 -8.84
CA GLU A 38 -13.42 20.80 -7.41
C GLU A 38 -12.75 22.02 -6.77
N CYS A 39 -11.57 22.43 -7.24
CA CYS A 39 -10.93 23.67 -6.81
C CYS A 39 -11.20 24.79 -7.81
N LYS A 40 -12.14 25.68 -7.49
CA LYS A 40 -12.36 26.99 -8.15
C LYS A 40 -11.14 27.92 -8.07
N GLY A 41 -9.99 27.51 -8.61
CA GLY A 41 -8.89 28.41 -8.98
C GLY A 41 -8.02 29.00 -7.86
N GLU A 42 -8.01 28.50 -6.62
CA GLU A 42 -7.09 29.02 -5.58
C GLU A 42 -6.19 27.94 -4.98
N LEU A 43 -4.90 28.06 -5.29
CA LEU A 43 -3.82 27.20 -4.81
C LEU A 43 -3.24 27.77 -3.51
N ILE A 44 -3.79 27.39 -2.35
CA ILE A 44 -3.22 27.77 -1.05
C ILE A 44 -2.09 26.79 -0.70
N ARG A 45 -0.84 27.24 -0.81
CA ARG A 45 0.34 26.56 -0.25
C ARG A 45 0.25 26.60 1.28
N GLY A 46 -0.19 25.49 1.87
CA GLY A 46 -0.26 25.31 3.33
C GLY A 46 0.70 24.22 3.81
N THR A 47 1.63 24.62 4.66
CA THR A 47 2.60 23.79 5.37
C THR A 47 1.95 22.98 6.51
N ARG A 48 2.49 21.77 6.79
CA ARG A 48 2.81 21.17 8.12
C ARG A 48 2.51 19.66 8.18
N GLY A 49 3.56 18.86 8.40
CA GLY A 49 3.44 17.54 9.04
C GLY A 49 4.34 16.43 8.47
N SER A 50 5.54 16.28 9.03
CA SER A 50 6.38 15.07 9.00
C SER A 50 6.83 14.51 7.63
N ARG A 51 8.02 14.91 7.19
CA ARG A 51 8.70 14.40 5.98
C ARG A 51 9.33 13.00 6.11
N VAL A 52 9.15 12.30 7.23
CA VAL A 52 9.82 11.01 7.50
C VAL A 52 8.96 9.79 7.17
N LEU A 53 7.63 9.90 7.24
CA LEU A 53 6.71 8.78 6.96
C LEU A 53 6.39 8.60 5.46
N LEU A 54 6.57 9.65 4.66
CA LEU A 54 6.32 9.61 3.21
C LEU A 54 7.34 8.73 2.47
N ASP A 55 8.55 8.58 3.00
CA ASP A 55 9.62 7.80 2.37
C ASP A 55 9.33 6.29 2.46
N GLU A 56 8.98 5.81 3.67
CA GLU A 56 8.70 4.39 3.92
C GLU A 56 7.42 3.91 3.20
N SER A 57 6.36 4.71 3.17
CA SER A 57 5.10 4.35 2.48
C SER A 57 5.27 4.29 0.97
N ALA A 58 6.00 5.24 0.38
CA ALA A 58 6.29 5.27 -1.06
C ALA A 58 7.20 4.12 -1.47
N ASP A 59 8.16 3.75 -0.62
CA ASP A 59 9.00 2.57 -0.84
C ASP A 59 8.19 1.27 -0.83
N ILE A 60 7.27 1.11 0.13
CA ILE A 60 6.36 -0.04 0.18
C ILE A 60 5.47 -0.06 -1.07
N GLU A 61 4.89 1.07 -1.46
CA GLU A 61 4.06 1.16 -2.67
C GLU A 61 4.84 0.72 -3.92
N LEU A 62 6.08 1.21 -4.08
CA LEU A 62 6.95 0.85 -5.19
C LEU A 62 7.28 -0.65 -5.16
N ILE A 63 7.62 -1.20 -3.99
CA ILE A 63 7.94 -2.63 -3.84
C ILE A 63 6.72 -3.49 -4.18
N VAL A 64 5.53 -3.15 -3.67
CA VAL A 64 4.27 -3.87 -3.90
C VAL A 64 3.84 -3.81 -5.36
N ASN A 65 3.95 -2.66 -6.03
CA ASN A 65 3.46 -2.49 -7.39
C ASN A 65 4.49 -2.88 -8.47
N LYS A 66 5.79 -2.82 -8.19
CA LYS A 66 6.84 -2.99 -9.23
C LYS A 66 7.77 -4.19 -9.00
N HIS A 67 8.02 -4.58 -7.76
CA HIS A 67 9.04 -5.57 -7.46
C HIS A 67 8.47 -6.91 -6.97
N LEU A 68 7.31 -6.89 -6.34
CA LEU A 68 6.62 -8.11 -5.93
C LEU A 68 6.07 -8.87 -7.14
N PRO A 69 6.20 -10.21 -7.16
CA PRO A 69 5.49 -11.05 -8.11
C PRO A 69 3.98 -10.76 -8.05
N PRO A 70 3.27 -10.79 -9.19
CA PRO A 70 1.87 -10.36 -9.27
C PRO A 70 0.95 -11.17 -8.34
N GLU A 71 1.23 -12.46 -8.17
CA GLU A 71 0.47 -13.33 -7.27
C GLU A 71 0.70 -13.03 -5.78
N LEU A 72 1.87 -12.49 -5.41
CA LEU A 72 2.14 -12.03 -4.04
C LEU A 72 1.54 -10.64 -3.80
N ALA A 73 1.67 -9.74 -4.77
CA ALA A 73 1.09 -8.40 -4.71
C ALA A 73 -0.43 -8.46 -4.55
N LEU A 74 -1.10 -9.35 -5.30
CA LEU A 74 -2.55 -9.56 -5.19
C LEU A 74 -2.95 -10.01 -3.78
N VAL A 75 -2.23 -10.96 -3.21
CA VAL A 75 -2.48 -11.42 -1.83
C VAL A 75 -2.29 -10.29 -0.82
N VAL A 76 -1.24 -9.47 -0.98
CA VAL A 76 -0.96 -8.32 -0.09
C VAL A 76 -2.07 -7.26 -0.21
N MET A 77 -2.45 -6.87 -1.42
CA MET A 77 -3.52 -5.90 -1.65
C MET A 77 -4.85 -6.40 -1.06
N GLU A 78 -5.22 -7.65 -1.31
CA GLU A 78 -6.46 -8.20 -0.79
C GLU A 78 -6.40 -8.42 0.74
N HIS A 79 -5.23 -8.70 1.30
CA HIS A 79 -5.08 -8.84 2.74
C HIS A 79 -5.24 -7.51 3.48
N TYR A 80 -4.51 -6.48 3.03
CA TYR A 80 -4.35 -5.22 3.76
C TYR A 80 -5.29 -4.12 3.28
N CYS A 81 -5.76 -4.10 2.03
CA CYS A 81 -6.69 -3.06 1.57
C CYS A 81 -8.14 -3.45 1.85
N ASN A 82 -8.52 -4.71 1.61
CA ASN A 82 -9.90 -5.16 1.72
C ASN A 82 -10.27 -5.59 3.16
N HIS A 83 -10.64 -4.66 4.04
CA HIS A 83 -10.93 -4.97 5.45
C HIS A 83 -12.32 -5.59 5.69
N ASP A 84 -13.29 -5.33 4.81
CA ASP A 84 -14.69 -5.77 4.98
C ASP A 84 -14.95 -7.22 4.55
N SER A 85 -14.09 -7.79 3.71
CA SER A 85 -14.31 -9.15 3.17
C SER A 85 -13.88 -10.26 4.14
N PHE A 86 -14.66 -11.34 4.19
CA PHE A 86 -14.29 -12.53 4.96
C PHE A 86 -13.06 -13.20 4.36
N LEU A 87 -12.23 -13.82 5.22
CA LEU A 87 -11.03 -14.55 4.79
C LEU A 87 -11.31 -15.59 3.70
N ALA A 88 -12.43 -16.31 3.77
CA ALA A 88 -12.82 -17.28 2.75
C ALA A 88 -13.03 -16.64 1.37
N GLN A 89 -13.58 -15.42 1.32
CA GLN A 89 -13.75 -14.67 0.08
C GLN A 89 -12.41 -14.20 -0.46
N LYS A 90 -11.50 -13.74 0.41
CA LYS A 90 -10.14 -13.36 0.04
C LYS A 90 -9.35 -14.53 -0.57
N TYR A 91 -9.49 -15.73 0.00
CA TYR A 91 -8.84 -16.94 -0.53
C TYR A 91 -9.37 -17.28 -1.93
N ALA A 92 -10.68 -17.22 -2.11
CA ALA A 92 -11.33 -17.44 -3.41
C ALA A 92 -10.90 -16.39 -4.44
N HIS A 93 -10.82 -15.11 -4.04
CA HIS A 93 -10.35 -14.03 -4.90
C HIS A 93 -8.89 -14.21 -5.32
N CYS A 94 -8.03 -14.66 -4.41
CA CYS A 94 -6.64 -14.99 -4.69
C CYS A 94 -6.45 -16.34 -5.40
N GLY A 95 -7.53 -17.10 -5.63
CA GLY A 95 -7.51 -18.41 -6.28
C GLY A 95 -6.66 -19.45 -5.54
N CYS A 96 -6.52 -19.35 -4.22
CA CYS A 96 -5.62 -20.21 -3.45
C CYS A 96 -6.26 -20.77 -2.17
N SER A 97 -5.68 -21.87 -1.66
CA SER A 97 -6.09 -22.44 -0.37
C SER A 97 -5.61 -21.55 0.78
N ARG A 98 -6.20 -21.74 1.97
CA ARG A 98 -5.80 -21.02 3.18
C ARG A 98 -4.30 -21.14 3.45
N GLU A 99 -3.72 -22.33 3.29
CA GLU A 99 -2.30 -22.57 3.56
C GLU A 99 -1.42 -21.83 2.57
N THR A 100 -1.72 -21.95 1.26
CA THR A 100 -1.00 -21.23 0.21
C THR A 100 -1.11 -19.72 0.37
N TYR A 101 -2.27 -19.22 0.80
CA TYR A 101 -2.48 -17.80 1.07
C TYR A 101 -1.50 -17.27 2.13
N TYR A 102 -1.40 -17.92 3.29
CA TYR A 102 -0.49 -17.47 4.35
C TYR A 102 0.98 -17.71 4.00
N GLN A 103 1.30 -18.76 3.24
CA GLN A 103 2.65 -18.96 2.71
C GLN A 103 3.05 -17.82 1.78
N ARG A 104 2.18 -17.44 0.83
CA ARG A 104 2.40 -16.29 -0.07
C ARG A 104 2.52 -14.98 0.69
N LEU A 105 1.66 -14.75 1.68
CA LEU A 105 1.73 -13.56 2.52
C LEU A 105 3.06 -13.50 3.29
N HIS A 106 3.54 -14.63 3.81
CA HIS A 106 4.84 -14.70 4.45
C HIS A 106 6.00 -14.46 3.48
N GLN A 107 5.95 -15.05 2.28
CA GLN A 107 6.94 -14.82 1.23
C GLN A 107 7.00 -13.35 0.84
N ALA A 108 5.84 -12.69 0.73
CA ALA A 108 5.76 -11.25 0.47
C ALA A 108 6.45 -10.44 1.57
N HIS A 109 6.23 -10.78 2.85
CA HIS A 109 6.91 -10.11 3.97
C HIS A 109 8.42 -10.24 3.90
N VAL A 110 8.94 -11.44 3.62
CA VAL A 110 10.39 -11.69 3.52
C VAL A 110 10.99 -10.93 2.33
N PHE A 111 10.27 -10.88 1.20
CA PHE A 111 10.71 -10.15 0.02
C PHE A 111 10.80 -8.64 0.29
N ILE A 112 9.75 -8.07 0.90
CA ILE A 112 9.71 -6.66 1.26
C ILE A 112 10.82 -6.33 2.25
N GLU A 113 11.01 -7.15 3.28
CA GLU A 113 12.08 -6.97 4.26
C GLU A 113 13.46 -6.96 3.57
N GLY A 114 13.73 -7.92 2.69
CA GLY A 114 14.98 -8.00 1.94
C GLY A 114 15.23 -6.77 1.07
N MET A 115 14.19 -6.28 0.38
CA MET A 115 14.28 -5.07 -0.45
C MET A 115 14.53 -3.80 0.38
N LEU A 116 13.88 -3.69 1.54
CA LEU A 116 14.09 -2.56 2.45
C LEU A 116 15.49 -2.60 3.08
N MET A 117 15.94 -3.76 3.55
CA MET A 117 17.30 -3.90 4.10
C MET A 117 18.39 -3.65 3.04
N GLY A 118 18.16 -4.07 1.79
CA GLY A 118 19.06 -3.79 0.67
C GLY A 118 19.13 -2.32 0.24
N LYS A 119 18.12 -1.50 0.60
CA LYS A 119 18.16 -0.03 0.43
C LYS A 119 18.87 0.69 1.57
N VAL A 120 18.85 0.10 2.76
CA VAL A 120 19.46 0.67 3.97
C VAL A 120 20.97 0.33 4.08
N ALA A 121 21.47 -0.57 3.21
CA ALA A 121 22.86 -1.04 3.17
C ALA A 121 23.80 -0.14 2.36
#